data_AF-A0A7W7D051-F1
#
_entry.id   AF-A0A7W7D051-F1
#
_cell.length_a   1.000
_cell.length_b   1.000
_cell.length_c   1.000
_cell.angle_alpha   90.00
_cell.angle_beta   90.00
_cell.angle_gamma   90.00
#
_symmetry.space_group_name_H-M   'P 1'
#
loop_
_entity.id
_entity.type
_entity.pdbx_description
1 polymer ?
#
loop_
_entity_poly.entity_id
_entity_poly.type
_entity_poly.pdbx_seq_one_letter_code
_entity_poly.pdbx_strand_id
1 'polypeptide(L)'
;MTYGIYFDSGQPAEALRDALHTVYNIAPELVYVGPYEQLKSHAGPDPIVLITPAGGPFGHEFEAGDELTKRTRATPLELAQAVCRIARTRALLDEGSLAPDYWFLVTADGSFGRVMTDPDSDYPTILHALEPIPGEPGLKVVPPPDWARTW
;
A
#
# COMPACT_ATOMS: atom_id res chain seq x y z
N MET A 1 13.98 -6.98 -0.34
CA MET A 1 12.59 -6.61 0.01
C MET A 1 11.74 -7.03 -1.16
N THR A 2 10.55 -7.56 -0.89
CA THR A 2 9.87 -8.47 -1.84
C THR A 2 8.59 -7.86 -2.44
N TYR A 3 8.09 -6.75 -1.88
CA TYR A 3 6.93 -6.00 -2.38
C TYR A 3 6.88 -4.59 -1.75
N GLY A 4 6.25 -3.65 -2.46
CA GLY A 4 5.97 -2.28 -1.99
C GLY A 4 4.46 -2.00 -1.96
N ILE A 5 3.99 -1.30 -0.92
CA ILE A 5 2.60 -0.82 -0.79
C ILE A 5 2.65 0.70 -0.61
N TYR A 6 1.93 1.45 -1.43
CA TYR A 6 1.92 2.91 -1.37
C TYR A 6 0.66 3.39 -0.66
N PHE A 7 0.79 3.96 0.52
CA PHE A 7 -0.34 4.47 1.31
C PHE A 7 -0.61 5.95 1.05
N ASP A 8 -1.88 6.33 1.16
CA ASP A 8 -2.37 7.69 0.94
C ASP A 8 -1.62 8.73 1.78
N SER A 9 -1.20 9.83 1.15
CA SER A 9 -0.44 10.91 1.79
C SER A 9 -1.26 11.76 2.77
N GLY A 10 -2.59 11.61 2.77
CA GLY A 10 -3.49 12.27 3.72
C GLY A 10 -3.39 11.74 5.15
N GLN A 11 -2.79 10.58 5.37
CA GLN A 11 -2.50 10.06 6.72
C GLN A 11 -1.02 10.24 7.08
N PRO A 12 -0.68 10.49 8.36
CA PRO A 12 0.71 10.49 8.80
C PRO A 12 1.28 9.07 8.79
N ALA A 13 2.58 8.94 8.50
CA ALA A 13 3.27 7.64 8.47
C ALA A 13 3.19 6.91 9.82
N GLU A 14 3.15 7.66 10.92
CA GLU A 14 2.97 7.14 12.28
C GLU A 14 1.66 6.38 12.44
N ALA A 15 0.58 6.79 11.77
CA ALA A 15 -0.70 6.07 11.83
C ALA A 15 -0.59 4.68 11.20
N LEU A 16 0.26 4.51 10.17
CA LEU A 16 0.50 3.21 9.55
C LEU A 16 1.28 2.28 10.50
N ARG A 17 2.27 2.83 11.21
CA ARG A 17 3.00 2.10 12.26
C ARG A 17 2.07 1.68 13.40
N ASP A 18 1.22 2.58 13.87
CA ASP A 18 0.26 2.30 14.94
C ASP A 18 -0.77 1.25 14.49
N ALA A 19 -1.16 1.25 13.21
CA ALA A 19 -2.01 0.23 12.62
C ALA A 19 -1.35 -1.15 12.60
N LEU A 20 -0.07 -1.26 12.22
CA LEU A 20 0.68 -2.53 12.29
C LEU A 20 0.74 -3.08 13.72
N HIS A 21 0.96 -2.21 14.70
CA HIS A 21 0.92 -2.58 16.10
C HIS A 21 -0.47 -3.08 16.50
N THR A 22 -1.52 -2.34 16.12
CA THR A 22 -2.90 -2.67 16.49
C THR A 22 -3.37 -4.00 15.88
N VAL A 23 -3.08 -4.26 14.60
CA VAL A 23 -3.56 -5.45 13.89
C VAL A 23 -2.72 -6.68 14.19
N TYR A 24 -1.40 -6.52 14.18
CA TYR A 24 -0.46 -7.65 14.15
C TYR A 24 0.48 -7.70 15.36
N ASN A 25 0.33 -6.78 16.31
CA ASN A 25 1.21 -6.65 17.47
C ASN A 25 2.70 -6.52 17.07
N ILE A 26 2.98 -5.85 15.95
CA ILE A 26 4.34 -5.50 15.58
C ILE A 26 4.82 -4.39 16.53
N ALA A 27 5.97 -4.59 17.15
CA ALA A 27 6.54 -3.59 18.03
C ALA A 27 6.90 -2.32 17.22
N PRO A 28 6.51 -1.11 17.67
CA PRO A 28 6.79 0.12 16.92
C PRO A 28 8.27 0.35 16.61
N GLU A 29 9.17 -0.14 17.46
CA GLU A 29 10.63 -0.08 17.26
C GLU A 29 11.15 -0.95 16.11
N LEU A 30 10.35 -1.91 15.62
CA LEU A 30 10.67 -2.71 14.43
C LEU A 30 10.18 -2.07 13.12
N VAL A 31 9.59 -0.88 13.21
CA VAL A 31 9.04 -0.14 12.07
C VAL A 31 9.79 1.19 11.97
N TYR A 32 10.59 1.31 10.92
CA TYR A 32 11.27 2.55 10.60
C TYR A 32 10.32 3.49 9.87
N VAL A 33 10.27 4.75 10.29
CA VAL A 33 9.52 5.83 9.63
C VAL A 33 10.51 6.95 9.30
N GLY A 34 10.71 7.23 8.02
CA GLY A 34 11.62 8.27 7.58
C GLY A 34 12.28 7.98 6.22
N PRO A 35 13.13 8.90 5.75
CA PRO A 35 13.79 8.76 4.46
C PRO A 35 14.90 7.68 4.50
N TYR A 36 15.16 7.00 3.39
CA TYR A 36 16.13 5.91 3.29
C TYR A 36 17.55 6.32 3.72
N GLU A 37 17.93 7.56 3.46
CA GLU A 37 19.25 8.12 3.75
C GLU A 37 19.55 8.12 5.26
N GLN A 38 18.50 8.21 6.08
CA GLN A 38 18.61 8.25 7.54
C GLN A 38 18.51 6.86 8.19
N LEU A 39 18.23 5.80 7.42
CA LEU A 39 18.09 4.43 7.92
C LEU A 39 19.39 3.94 8.60
N LYS A 40 20.56 4.28 8.04
CA LYS A 40 21.87 3.90 8.60
C LYS A 40 22.16 4.52 9.97
N SER A 41 21.54 5.67 10.25
CA SER A 41 21.66 6.39 11.53
C SER A 41 20.50 6.11 12.48
N HIS A 42 19.58 5.21 12.12
CA HIS A 42 18.47 4.85 12.96
C HIS A 42 18.97 4.19 14.24
N ALA A 43 18.58 4.74 15.38
CA ALA A 43 18.82 4.13 16.68
C ALA A 43 17.69 3.13 16.97
N GLY A 44 18.03 1.85 17.19
CA GLY A 44 17.04 0.83 17.48
C GLY A 44 17.49 -0.56 17.02
N PRO A 45 16.60 -1.57 17.15
CA PRO A 45 16.79 -2.85 16.47
C PRO A 45 16.72 -2.67 14.95
N ASP A 46 17.19 -3.68 14.21
CA ASP A 46 17.03 -3.70 12.76
C ASP A 46 15.53 -3.73 12.39
N PRO A 47 15.03 -2.74 11.63
CA PRO A 47 13.62 -2.67 11.29
C PRO A 47 13.24 -3.79 10.31
N ILE A 48 12.03 -4.32 10.48
CA ILE A 48 11.46 -5.33 9.58
C ILE A 48 10.45 -4.74 8.60
N VAL A 49 10.04 -3.49 8.84
CA VAL A 49 9.19 -2.66 7.99
C VAL A 49 9.81 -1.29 7.85
N LEU A 50 9.82 -0.76 6.63
CA LEU A 50 10.20 0.60 6.33
C LEU A 50 8.98 1.35 5.80
N ILE A 51 8.74 2.54 6.32
CA ILE A 51 7.74 3.48 5.82
C ILE A 51 8.49 4.75 5.40
N THR A 52 8.69 4.90 4.10
CA THR A 52 9.50 5.95 3.50
C THR A 52 8.63 6.93 2.70
N PRO A 53 9.01 8.22 2.60
CA PRO A 53 8.30 9.16 1.74
C PRO A 53 8.45 8.79 0.25
N ALA A 54 7.32 8.69 -0.48
CA ALA A 54 7.26 8.33 -1.90
C ALA A 54 6.71 9.45 -2.81
N GLY A 55 6.11 10.50 -2.24
CA GLY A 55 5.53 11.63 -2.99
C GLY A 55 4.16 11.35 -3.62
N GLY A 56 3.50 12.40 -4.14
CA GLY A 56 2.19 12.28 -4.78
C GLY A 56 1.02 11.93 -3.82
N PRO A 57 -0.11 11.45 -4.38
CA PRO A 57 -1.30 11.08 -3.59
C PRO A 57 -1.10 9.86 -2.70
N PHE A 58 -0.21 8.94 -3.07
CA PHE A 58 0.16 7.76 -2.28
C PHE A 58 1.60 7.91 -1.77
N GLY A 59 1.77 8.87 -0.87
CA GLY A 59 3.07 9.41 -0.50
C GLY A 59 3.87 8.65 0.55
N HIS A 60 3.41 7.48 1.00
CA HIS A 60 4.17 6.61 1.90
C HIS A 60 4.41 5.26 1.25
N GLU A 61 5.65 4.96 0.90
CA GLU A 61 6.05 3.63 0.47
C GLU A 61 6.31 2.77 1.70
N PHE A 62 5.58 1.67 1.78
CA PHE A 62 5.74 0.62 2.76
C PHE A 62 6.49 -0.53 2.12
N GLU A 63 7.65 -0.85 2.67
CA GLU A 63 8.46 -1.98 2.26
C GLU A 63 8.66 -2.96 3.41
N ALA A 64 8.52 -4.24 3.09
CA ALA A 64 8.75 -5.32 4.04
C ALA A 64 9.34 -6.56 3.35
N GLY A 65 9.94 -7.42 4.18
CA GLY A 65 10.48 -8.71 3.76
C GLY A 65 9.84 -9.88 4.49
N ASP A 66 10.45 -11.05 4.33
CA ASP A 66 9.95 -12.33 4.84
C ASP A 66 9.67 -12.35 6.35
N GLU A 67 10.38 -11.54 7.13
CA GLU A 67 10.18 -11.47 8.59
C GLU A 67 8.80 -10.92 8.96
N LEU A 68 8.30 -9.91 8.24
CA LEU A 68 6.94 -9.43 8.43
C LEU A 68 5.93 -10.51 8.04
N THR A 69 6.16 -11.18 6.90
CA THR A 69 5.30 -12.28 6.42
C THR A 69 5.23 -13.43 7.42
N LYS A 70 6.35 -13.80 8.06
CA LYS A 70 6.37 -14.85 9.10
C LYS A 70 5.54 -14.49 10.33
N ARG A 71 5.56 -13.22 10.74
CA ARG A 71 4.85 -12.73 11.93
C ARG A 71 3.36 -12.56 11.69
N THR A 72 2.99 -12.00 10.53
CA THR A 72 1.59 -11.70 10.19
C THR A 72 0.87 -12.87 9.55
N ARG A 73 1.61 -13.74 8.84
CA ARG A 73 1.08 -14.76 7.92
C ARG A 73 0.14 -14.19 6.85
N ALA A 74 0.19 -12.88 6.62
CA ALA A 74 -0.66 -12.17 5.68
C ALA A 74 0.04 -12.04 4.32
N THR A 75 -0.74 -12.14 3.26
CA THR A 75 -0.35 -11.66 1.93
C THR A 75 -0.23 -10.12 1.93
N PRO A 76 0.46 -9.52 0.95
CA PRO A 76 0.52 -8.07 0.82
C PRO A 76 -0.87 -7.40 0.75
N LEU A 77 -1.82 -8.04 0.07
CA LEU A 77 -3.19 -7.56 -0.02
C LEU A 77 -3.91 -7.62 1.33
N GLU A 78 -3.84 -8.76 2.04
CA GLU A 78 -4.45 -8.88 3.38
C GLU A 78 -3.85 -7.89 4.38
N LEU A 79 -2.53 -7.68 4.31
CA LEU A 79 -1.81 -6.69 5.10
C LEU A 79 -2.33 -5.27 4.80
N ALA A 80 -2.41 -4.89 3.52
CA ALA A 80 -2.93 -3.60 3.10
C ALA A 80 -4.38 -3.39 3.57
N GLN A 81 -5.26 -4.37 3.37
CA GLN A 81 -6.65 -4.30 3.82
C GLN A 81 -6.77 -4.10 5.33
N ALA A 82 -5.97 -4.81 6.11
CA ALA A 82 -6.03 -4.71 7.57
C ALA A 82 -5.49 -3.36 8.07
N VAL A 83 -4.37 -2.88 7.51
CA VAL A 83 -3.80 -1.57 7.83
C VAL A 83 -4.75 -0.45 7.42
N CYS A 84 -5.32 -0.50 6.20
CA CYS A 84 -6.28 0.50 5.70
C CYS A 84 -7.50 0.64 6.61
N ARG A 85 -8.05 -0.46 7.11
CA ARG A 85 -9.18 -0.43 8.06
C ARG A 85 -8.87 0.29 9.36
N ILE A 86 -7.69 0.06 9.92
CA ILE A 86 -7.29 0.65 11.20
C ILE A 86 -6.86 2.11 11.04
N ALA A 87 -5.98 2.39 10.08
CA ALA A 87 -5.48 3.74 9.82
C ALA A 87 -6.49 4.63 9.07
N ARG A 88 -7.66 4.10 8.67
CA ARG A 88 -8.68 4.80 7.87
C ARG A 88 -8.08 5.47 6.63
N THR A 89 -7.27 4.69 5.93
CA THR A 89 -6.47 5.15 4.79
C THR A 89 -6.72 4.29 3.56
N ARG A 90 -6.11 4.67 2.45
CA ARG A 90 -6.12 3.92 1.20
C ARG A 90 -4.72 3.50 0.84
N ALA A 91 -4.60 2.45 0.03
CA ALA A 91 -3.32 1.96 -0.43
C ALA A 91 -3.38 1.48 -1.87
N LEU A 92 -2.29 1.69 -2.60
CA LEU A 92 -2.00 1.06 -3.88
C LEU A 92 -0.97 -0.04 -3.67
N LEU A 93 -1.19 -1.18 -4.32
CA LEU A 93 -0.21 -2.25 -4.40
C LEU A 93 -0.22 -2.84 -5.80
N ASP A 94 0.95 -3.24 -6.27
CA ASP A 94 1.12 -3.94 -7.54
C ASP A 94 0.31 -5.25 -7.49
N GLU A 95 -0.49 -5.51 -8.53
CA GLU A 95 -1.26 -6.76 -8.64
C GLU A 95 -0.43 -7.93 -9.18
N GLY A 96 0.82 -7.69 -9.58
CA GLY A 96 1.75 -8.68 -10.10
C GLY A 96 1.47 -9.08 -11.55
N SER A 97 0.66 -8.30 -12.27
CA SER A 97 0.36 -8.56 -13.68
C SER A 97 1.48 -8.04 -14.59
N LEU A 98 1.49 -8.52 -15.83
CA LEU A 98 2.43 -8.05 -16.85
C LEU A 98 2.08 -6.63 -17.37
N ALA A 99 0.92 -6.09 -16.98
CA ALA A 99 0.49 -4.75 -17.31
C ALA A 99 0.96 -3.82 -16.18
N PRO A 100 2.03 -3.02 -16.37
CA PRO A 100 2.65 -2.26 -15.28
C PRO A 100 1.73 -1.17 -14.69
N ASP A 101 0.65 -0.84 -15.40
CA ASP A 101 -0.28 0.22 -15.04
C ASP A 101 -1.52 -0.29 -14.30
N TYR A 102 -1.62 -1.61 -14.07
CA TYR A 102 -2.69 -2.20 -13.27
C TYR A 102 -2.25 -2.46 -11.84
N TRP A 103 -3.05 -1.96 -10.91
CA TRP A 103 -2.78 -1.97 -9.48
C TRP A 103 -4.06 -2.35 -8.74
N PHE A 104 -3.92 -2.87 -7.53
CA PHE A 104 -5.03 -2.91 -6.59
C PHE A 104 -5.10 -1.60 -5.81
N LEU A 105 -6.31 -1.03 -5.74
CA LEU A 105 -6.65 -0.02 -4.74
C LEU A 105 -7.34 -0.72 -3.57
N VAL A 106 -6.80 -0.53 -2.37
CA VAL A 106 -7.43 -0.89 -1.10
C VAL A 106 -7.97 0.37 -0.45
N THR A 107 -9.23 0.32 -0.01
CA THR A 107 -9.98 1.46 0.54
C THR A 107 -9.99 1.46 2.07
N ALA A 108 -10.45 2.55 2.69
CA ALA A 108 -10.44 2.75 4.15
C ALA A 108 -11.33 1.79 4.96
N ASP A 109 -12.23 1.07 4.31
CA ASP A 109 -13.01 -0.05 4.88
C ASP A 109 -12.39 -1.43 4.59
N GLY A 110 -11.28 -1.46 3.86
CA GLY A 110 -10.57 -2.66 3.42
C GLY A 110 -11.22 -3.37 2.24
N SER A 111 -12.21 -2.76 1.57
CA SER A 111 -12.61 -3.21 0.24
C SER A 111 -11.46 -2.98 -0.75
N PHE A 112 -11.46 -3.70 -1.86
CA PHE A 112 -10.43 -3.52 -2.88
C PHE A 112 -10.98 -3.79 -4.28
N GLY A 113 -10.27 -3.29 -5.28
CA GLY A 113 -10.50 -3.61 -6.68
C GLY A 113 -9.40 -3.06 -7.56
N ARG A 114 -9.43 -3.43 -8.84
CA ARG A 114 -8.37 -3.04 -9.78
C ARG A 114 -8.55 -1.62 -10.29
N VAL A 115 -7.44 -0.93 -10.46
CA VAL A 115 -7.37 0.43 -10.99
C VAL A 115 -6.30 0.54 -12.05
N MET A 116 -6.50 1.47 -12.98
CA MET A 116 -5.49 1.94 -13.90
C MET A 116 -4.77 3.13 -13.26
N THR A 117 -3.45 3.05 -13.16
CA THR A 117 -2.60 4.19 -12.80
C THR A 117 -2.13 4.94 -14.04
N ASP A 118 -1.74 6.21 -13.87
CA ASP A 118 -1.19 7.04 -14.94
C ASP A 118 0.27 6.63 -15.24
N PRO A 119 0.56 6.04 -16.41
CA PRO A 119 1.93 5.62 -16.78
C PRO A 119 2.87 6.81 -17.00
N ASP A 120 2.31 8.00 -17.26
CA ASP A 120 3.08 9.22 -17.51
C ASP A 120 3.35 10.00 -16.22
N SER A 121 2.83 9.54 -15.08
CA SER A 121 3.05 10.16 -13.78
C SER A 121 4.30 9.62 -13.09
N ASP A 122 5.11 10.52 -12.53
CA ASP A 122 6.26 10.15 -11.69
C ASP A 122 5.84 9.48 -10.37
N TYR A 123 4.54 9.51 -10.02
CA TYR A 123 3.99 8.97 -8.79
C TYR A 123 2.75 8.11 -9.06
N PRO A 124 2.45 7.10 -8.23
CA PRO A 124 1.23 6.31 -8.34
C PRO A 124 -0.01 7.21 -8.29
N THR A 125 -0.63 7.42 -9.45
CA THR A 125 -1.79 8.31 -9.62
C THR A 125 -2.91 7.54 -10.30
N ILE A 126 -4.08 7.46 -9.65
CA ILE A 126 -5.21 6.68 -10.17
C ILE A 126 -5.93 7.46 -11.26
N LEU A 127 -6.11 6.86 -12.44
CA LEU A 127 -6.93 7.40 -13.52
C LEU A 127 -8.39 6.98 -13.39
N HIS A 128 -8.65 5.70 -13.14
CA HIS A 128 -9.98 5.10 -13.01
C HIS A 128 -9.93 3.70 -12.43
N ALA A 129 -11.06 3.22 -11.92
CA ALA A 129 -11.25 1.81 -11.56
C ALA A 129 -11.67 0.97 -12.79
N LEU A 130 -11.25 -0.29 -12.80
CA LEU A 130 -11.64 -1.28 -13.81
C LEU A 130 -13.00 -1.92 -13.48
N GLU A 131 -13.39 -1.87 -12.21
CA GLU A 131 -14.64 -2.39 -11.68
C GLU A 131 -15.12 -1.52 -10.50
N PRO A 132 -16.41 -1.53 -10.12
CA PRO A 132 -16.87 -0.80 -8.95
C PRO A 132 -16.15 -1.24 -7.67
N ILE A 133 -15.63 -0.29 -6.90
CA ILE A 133 -14.97 -0.54 -5.61
C ILE A 133 -15.89 -0.02 -4.50
N PRO A 134 -16.41 -0.88 -3.60
CA PRO A 134 -17.40 -0.48 -2.60
C PRO A 134 -17.00 0.72 -1.74
N GLY A 135 -15.73 0.79 -1.31
CA GLY A 135 -15.20 1.88 -0.50
C GLY A 135 -14.87 3.15 -1.29
N GLU A 136 -15.01 3.16 -2.61
CA GLU A 136 -14.72 4.28 -3.51
C GLU A 136 -15.82 4.44 -4.59
N PRO A 137 -17.09 4.67 -4.19
CA PRO A 137 -18.22 4.73 -5.14
C PRO A 137 -18.16 5.95 -6.08
N GLY A 138 -17.35 6.96 -5.74
CA GLY A 138 -17.13 8.15 -6.56
C GLY A 138 -16.05 7.99 -7.63
N LEU A 139 -15.29 6.89 -7.62
CA LEU A 139 -14.22 6.66 -8.58
C LEU A 139 -14.80 6.31 -9.95
N LYS A 140 -14.32 6.98 -11.00
CA LYS A 140 -14.72 6.70 -12.39
C LYS A 140 -14.44 5.23 -12.71
N VAL A 141 -15.43 4.53 -13.27
CA VAL A 141 -15.27 3.13 -13.71
C VAL A 141 -15.16 3.08 -15.23
N VAL A 142 -14.07 2.49 -15.73
CA VAL A 142 -13.87 2.18 -17.15
C VAL A 142 -13.50 0.71 -17.24
N PRO A 143 -14.42 -0.18 -17.67
CA PRO A 143 -14.14 -1.60 -17.77
C PRO A 143 -12.95 -1.86 -18.70
N PRO A 144 -12.12 -2.87 -18.40
CA PRO A 144 -11.00 -3.22 -19.26
C PRO A 144 -11.54 -3.72 -20.61
N PRO A 145 -10.77 -3.52 -21.70
CA PRO A 145 -11.09 -4.09 -23.00
C PRO A 145 -11.16 -5.62 -22.91
N ASP A 146 -11.91 -6.26 -23.80
CA ASP A 146 -12.26 -7.68 -23.69
C ASP A 146 -11.04 -8.61 -23.55
N TRP A 147 -9.91 -8.26 -24.17
CA TRP A 147 -8.67 -9.03 -24.11
C TRP A 147 -7.96 -8.98 -22.75
N ALA A 148 -8.25 -7.99 -21.91
CA ALA A 148 -7.66 -7.79 -20.59
C ALA A 148 -8.57 -8.26 -19.44
N ARG A 149 -9.78 -8.78 -19.73
CA ARG A 149 -10.75 -9.18 -18.71
C ARG A 149 -10.39 -10.45 -17.94
N THR A 150 -9.53 -11.29 -18.49
CA THR A 150 -9.22 -12.63 -17.94
C THR A 150 -7.87 -12.72 -17.23
N TRP A 151 -7.21 -11.57 -17.03
CA TRP A 151 -5.92 -11.49 -16.34
C TRP A 151 -6.18 -11.06 -14.89
#